data_AF-E7BRN5-F1
#
_entry.id   AF-E7BRN5-F1
#
_cell.length_a   1.000
_cell.length_b   1.000
_cell.length_c   1.000
_cell.angle_alpha   90.00
_cell.angle_beta   90.00
_cell.angle_gamma   90.00
#
_symmetry.space_group_name_H-M   'P 1'
#
loop_
_entity.id
_entity.type
_entity.pdbx_description
1 polymer ?
#
loop_
_entity_poly.entity_id
_entity_poly.type
_entity_poly.pdbx_seq_one_letter_code
_entity_poly.pdbx_strand_id
1 'polypeptide(L)'
;IREYTDDNVRKGLAPKPPPPITDSYMMFGNHFKCDDIIIRPLESQGIERLHPMQFDHKRELKKLNMSILVNFLDLLDILIKSPGSIKREEKMEDLKLLFVHMHHLINEYRPHQARETLRVMMEVQKRQRLETAERFQKHLERVVEMIQGCLASLPDILP
;
A
#
# COMPACT_ATOMS: atom_id res chain seq x y z
N ILE A 1 -28.39 14.84 12.35
CA ILE A 1 -27.69 16.10 11.98
C ILE A 1 -27.85 17.19 13.05
N ARG A 2 -29.02 17.35 13.71
CA ARG A 2 -29.23 18.34 14.80
C ARG A 2 -28.23 18.26 15.96
N GLU A 3 -27.65 17.09 16.22
CA GLU A 3 -26.71 16.86 17.33
C GLU A 3 -25.25 17.21 17.01
N TYR A 4 -24.91 17.40 15.73
CA TYR A 4 -23.54 17.67 15.27
C TYR A 4 -23.35 19.12 14.78
N THR A 5 -24.06 20.07 15.38
CA THR A 5 -23.85 21.51 15.12
C THR A 5 -22.61 22.01 15.84
N ASP A 6 -21.90 22.99 15.29
CA ASP A 6 -20.70 23.60 15.89
C ASP A 6 -20.89 24.03 17.35
N ASP A 7 -22.08 24.56 17.68
CA ASP A 7 -22.41 24.96 19.05
C ASP A 7 -22.51 23.78 20.02
N ASN A 8 -23.09 22.66 19.57
CA ASN A 8 -23.20 21.42 20.35
C ASN A 8 -21.85 20.70 20.48
N VAL A 9 -20.99 20.75 19.45
CA VAL A 9 -19.62 20.23 19.51
C VAL A 9 -18.79 21.02 20.52
N ARG A 10 -18.84 22.36 20.45
CA ARG A 10 -18.15 23.25 21.39
C ARG A 10 -18.62 23.06 22.83
N LYS A 11 -19.92 22.79 23.04
CA LYS A 11 -20.51 22.52 24.36
C LYS A 11 -20.32 21.07 24.83
N GLY A 12 -19.70 20.19 24.04
CA GLY A 12 -19.51 18.78 24.39
C GLY A 12 -20.80 17.96 24.45
N LEU A 13 -21.89 18.47 23.85
CA LEU A 13 -23.19 17.81 23.77
C LEU A 13 -23.30 16.86 22.57
N ALA A 14 -22.36 16.95 21.63
CA ALA A 14 -22.28 16.01 20.52
C ALA A 14 -22.01 14.59 21.05
N PRO A 15 -22.73 13.56 20.57
CA PRO A 15 -22.49 12.19 20.96
C PRO A 15 -21.03 11.80 20.72
N LYS A 16 -20.42 11.14 21.71
CA LYS A 16 -19.08 10.58 21.54
C LYS A 16 -19.13 9.46 20.49
N PRO A 17 -18.05 9.25 19.73
CA PRO A 17 -17.98 8.12 18.82
C PRO A 17 -18.23 6.81 19.60
N PRO A 18 -18.84 5.81 18.95
CA PRO A 18 -19.02 4.50 19.57
C PRO A 18 -17.66 3.93 20.00
N PRO A 19 -17.62 3.17 21.11
CA PRO A 19 -16.38 2.54 21.55
C PRO A 19 -15.84 1.60 20.47
N PRO A 20 -14.51 1.48 20.33
CA PRO A 20 -13.91 0.52 19.42
C PRO A 20 -14.41 -0.90 19.71
N ILE A 21 -14.66 -1.67 18.65
CA ILE A 21 -14.99 -3.09 18.78
C ILE A 21 -13.71 -3.81 19.21
N THR A 22 -13.74 -4.54 20.33
CA THR A 22 -12.58 -5.28 20.86
C THR A 22 -12.54 -6.73 20.41
N ASP A 23 -13.69 -7.29 20.06
CA ASP A 23 -13.82 -8.74 19.91
C ASP A 23 -13.73 -9.13 18.44
N SER A 24 -14.89 -9.19 17.77
CA SER A 24 -15.00 -9.55 16.37
C SER A 24 -16.00 -8.68 15.64
N TYR A 25 -15.77 -8.47 14.36
CA TYR A 25 -16.66 -7.70 13.49
C TYR A 25 -16.85 -8.42 12.16
N MET A 26 -17.98 -8.15 11.49
CA MET A 26 -18.20 -8.62 10.13
C MET A 26 -17.76 -7.55 9.12
N MET A 27 -16.96 -7.95 8.15
CA MET A 27 -16.53 -7.09 7.05
C MET A 27 -16.62 -7.87 5.74
N PHE A 28 -17.43 -7.35 4.81
CA PHE A 28 -17.72 -8.00 3.53
C PHE A 28 -18.15 -9.47 3.66
N GLY A 29 -19.02 -9.77 4.64
CA GLY A 29 -19.50 -11.12 4.91
C GLY A 29 -18.51 -12.05 5.62
N ASN A 30 -17.31 -11.58 5.94
CA ASN A 30 -16.29 -12.34 6.66
C ASN A 30 -16.21 -11.90 8.13
N HIS A 31 -16.11 -12.86 9.06
CA HIS A 31 -15.92 -12.60 10.49
C HIS A 31 -14.44 -12.33 10.80
N PHE A 32 -14.07 -11.13 11.22
CA PHE A 32 -12.70 -10.74 11.63
C PHE A 32 -12.60 -10.68 13.15
N LYS A 33 -11.49 -11.13 13.73
CA LYS A 33 -11.12 -10.77 15.10
C LYS A 33 -10.16 -9.58 15.09
N CYS A 34 -10.23 -8.73 16.11
CA CYS A 34 -9.41 -7.53 16.18
C CYS A 34 -7.90 -7.83 16.30
N ASP A 35 -7.53 -9.00 16.83
CA ASP A 35 -6.13 -9.44 16.97
C ASP A 35 -5.59 -10.23 15.76
N ASP A 36 -6.43 -10.52 14.78
CA ASP A 36 -5.99 -11.31 13.62
C ASP A 36 -5.02 -10.51 12.75
N ILE A 37 -4.02 -11.21 12.21
CA ILE A 37 -3.20 -10.70 11.11
C ILE A 37 -4.10 -10.25 9.96
N ILE A 38 -3.84 -9.04 9.45
CA ILE A 38 -4.64 -8.39 8.38
C ILE A 38 -4.85 -9.33 7.19
N ILE A 39 -3.84 -10.15 6.89
CA ILE A 39 -3.90 -11.17 5.84
C ILE A 39 -4.07 -12.52 6.52
N ARG A 40 -5.23 -13.13 6.29
CA ARG A 40 -5.53 -14.44 6.85
C ARG A 40 -4.82 -15.53 6.06
N PRO A 41 -4.23 -16.52 6.73
CA PRO A 41 -3.67 -17.69 6.07
C PRO A 41 -4.73 -18.42 5.25
N LEU A 42 -4.35 -18.93 4.08
CA LEU A 42 -5.20 -19.75 3.21
C LEU A 42 -5.85 -20.92 3.97
N GLU A 43 -5.11 -21.53 4.89
CA GLU A 43 -5.54 -22.68 5.68
C GLU A 43 -6.72 -22.34 6.60
N SER A 44 -6.77 -21.10 7.10
CA SER A 44 -7.88 -20.62 7.93
C SER A 44 -9.19 -20.46 7.14
N GLN A 45 -9.08 -20.44 5.80
CA GLN A 45 -10.21 -20.36 4.86
C GLN A 45 -10.54 -21.73 4.26
N GLY A 46 -9.91 -22.81 4.73
CA GLY A 46 -10.08 -24.15 4.19
C GLY A 46 -9.39 -24.37 2.84
N ILE A 47 -8.43 -23.52 2.47
CA ILE A 47 -7.70 -23.61 1.20
C ILE A 47 -6.33 -24.20 1.47
N GLU A 48 -6.02 -25.34 0.84
CA GLU A 48 -4.72 -25.99 0.96
C GLU A 48 -3.63 -25.18 0.26
N ARG A 49 -2.47 -25.03 0.89
CA ARG A 49 -1.37 -24.23 0.37
C ARG A 49 -0.62 -24.95 -0.76
N LEU A 50 -0.49 -24.30 -1.92
CA LEU A 50 0.26 -24.83 -3.07
C LEU A 50 1.79 -24.61 -3.02
N HIS A 51 2.29 -23.86 -2.03
CA HIS A 51 3.70 -23.47 -1.91
C HIS A 51 4.26 -23.80 -0.51
N PRO A 52 5.58 -24.01 -0.35
CA PRO A 52 6.18 -24.30 0.95
C PRO A 52 6.10 -23.10 1.91
N MET A 53 6.29 -23.30 3.22
CA MET A 53 6.22 -22.20 4.20
C MET A 53 7.35 -21.17 4.03
N GLN A 54 8.51 -21.60 3.54
CA GLN A 54 9.63 -20.72 3.20
C GLN A 54 9.85 -20.72 1.70
N PHE A 55 9.76 -19.55 1.09
CA PHE A 55 9.85 -19.40 -0.36
C PHE A 55 10.20 -17.97 -0.75
N ASP A 56 10.69 -17.82 -1.98
CA ASP A 56 10.84 -16.53 -2.63
C ASP A 56 9.51 -16.14 -3.30
N HIS A 57 8.89 -15.06 -2.82
CA HIS A 57 7.60 -14.55 -3.32
C HIS A 57 7.63 -14.29 -4.82
N LYS A 58 8.72 -13.72 -5.36
CA LYS A 58 8.85 -13.41 -6.78
C LYS A 58 8.93 -14.68 -7.60
N ARG A 59 9.69 -15.67 -7.13
CA ARG A 59 9.81 -16.96 -7.81
C ARG A 59 8.47 -17.69 -7.81
N GLU A 60 7.76 -17.70 -6.70
CA GLU A 60 6.48 -18.40 -6.57
C GLU A 60 5.37 -17.73 -7.39
N LEU A 61 5.30 -16.40 -7.38
CA LEU A 61 4.36 -15.65 -8.21
C LEU A 61 4.58 -15.93 -9.71
N LYS A 62 5.83 -16.05 -10.15
CA LYS A 62 6.16 -16.43 -11.55
C LYS A 62 5.70 -17.85 -11.89
N LYS A 63 5.89 -18.82 -10.97
CA LYS A 63 5.41 -20.18 -11.18
C LYS A 63 3.89 -20.23 -11.31
N LEU A 64 3.18 -19.55 -10.40
CA LEU A 64 1.71 -19.47 -10.48
C LEU A 64 1.25 -18.82 -11.78
N ASN A 65 1.92 -17.75 -12.22
CA ASN A 65 1.60 -17.11 -13.49
C ASN A 65 1.74 -18.06 -14.69
N MET A 66 2.81 -18.86 -14.72
CA MET A 66 2.97 -19.91 -15.74
C MET A 66 1.93 -21.01 -15.60
N SER A 67 1.59 -21.42 -14.38
CA SER A 67 0.56 -22.45 -14.13
C SER A 67 -0.84 -22.00 -14.57
N ILE A 68 -1.18 -20.72 -14.35
CA ILE A 68 -2.43 -20.11 -14.84
C ILE A 68 -2.46 -20.13 -16.37
N LEU A 69 -1.37 -19.74 -17.03
CA LEU A 69 -1.28 -19.74 -18.49
C LEU A 69 -1.50 -21.14 -19.06
N VAL A 70 -0.82 -22.16 -18.50
CA VAL A 70 -0.97 -23.55 -18.95
C VAL A 70 -2.39 -24.06 -18.72
N ASN A 71 -2.98 -23.84 -17.54
CA ASN A 71 -4.36 -24.25 -17.27
C ASN A 71 -5.38 -23.54 -18.18
N PHE A 72 -5.12 -22.29 -18.56
CA PHE A 72 -5.96 -21.59 -19.52
C PHE A 72 -5.89 -22.20 -20.92
N LEU A 73 -4.69 -22.57 -21.39
CA LEU A 73 -4.52 -23.27 -22.67
C LEU A 73 -5.19 -24.66 -22.66
N ASP A 74 -5.07 -25.41 -21.56
CA ASP A 74 -5.75 -26.70 -21.39
C ASP A 74 -7.28 -26.53 -21.41
N LEU A 75 -7.80 -25.47 -20.76
CA LEU A 75 -9.22 -25.14 -20.80
C LEU A 75 -9.69 -24.85 -22.23
N LEU A 76 -8.91 -24.07 -23.01
CA LEU A 76 -9.24 -23.80 -24.41
C LEU A 76 -9.30 -25.09 -25.25
N ASP A 77 -8.34 -26.00 -25.06
CA ASP A 77 -8.33 -27.29 -25.75
C ASP A 77 -9.56 -28.16 -25.40
N ILE A 78 -9.97 -28.16 -24.12
CA ILE A 78 -11.21 -28.84 -23.68
C ILE A 78 -12.44 -28.20 -24.32
N LEU A 79 -12.51 -26.87 -24.40
CA LEU A 79 -13.65 -26.17 -25.02
C LEU A 79 -13.76 -26.45 -26.52
N ILE A 80 -12.65 -26.62 -27.22
CA ILE A 80 -12.63 -26.98 -28.65
C ILE A 80 -13.08 -28.43 -28.83
N LYS A 81 -12.57 -29.36 -28.02
CA LYS A 81 -12.79 -30.80 -28.20
C LYS A 81 -14.12 -31.29 -27.60
N SER A 82 -14.51 -30.80 -26.44
CA SER A 82 -15.63 -31.32 -25.65
C SER A 82 -16.16 -30.27 -24.65
N PRO A 83 -16.86 -29.22 -25.11
CA PRO A 83 -17.26 -28.08 -24.29
C PRO A 83 -18.29 -28.41 -23.19
N GLY A 84 -19.03 -29.51 -23.34
CA GLY A 84 -20.00 -29.99 -22.35
C GLY A 84 -19.42 -30.99 -21.33
N SER A 85 -18.11 -31.26 -21.36
CA SER A 85 -17.49 -32.21 -20.45
C SER A 85 -17.29 -31.63 -19.04
N ILE A 86 -17.35 -32.50 -18.03
CA ILE A 86 -17.06 -32.16 -16.62
C ILE A 86 -15.64 -31.59 -16.45
N LYS A 87 -14.70 -32.00 -17.32
CA LYS A 87 -13.32 -31.50 -17.34
C LYS A 87 -13.22 -29.98 -17.47
N ARG A 88 -14.20 -29.34 -18.12
CA ARG A 88 -14.29 -27.87 -18.20
C ARG A 88 -14.44 -27.26 -16.80
N GLU A 89 -15.35 -27.81 -16.00
CA GLU A 89 -15.65 -27.31 -14.65
C GLU A 89 -14.47 -27.57 -13.71
N GLU A 90 -13.85 -28.75 -13.80
CA GLU A 90 -12.62 -29.07 -13.06
C GLU A 90 -11.50 -28.05 -13.37
N LYS A 91 -11.23 -27.77 -14.65
CA LYS A 91 -10.23 -26.76 -15.02
C LYS A 91 -10.59 -25.34 -14.58
N MET A 92 -11.88 -25.00 -14.54
CA MET A 92 -12.34 -23.70 -14.08
C MET A 92 -12.08 -23.52 -12.57
N GLU A 93 -12.36 -24.54 -11.77
CA GLU A 93 -12.06 -24.52 -10.33
C GLU A 93 -10.55 -24.51 -10.06
N ASP A 94 -9.75 -25.24 -10.85
CA ASP A 94 -8.28 -25.17 -10.75
C ASP A 94 -7.74 -23.76 -11.04
N LEU A 95 -8.25 -23.09 -12.08
CA LEU A 95 -7.88 -21.72 -12.40
C LEU A 95 -8.27 -20.75 -11.27
N LYS A 96 -9.48 -20.89 -10.74
CA LYS A 96 -9.97 -20.10 -9.61
C LYS A 96 -9.07 -20.27 -8.38
N LEU A 97 -8.68 -21.50 -8.07
CA LEU A 97 -7.74 -21.79 -6.98
C LEU A 97 -6.40 -21.10 -7.22
N LEU A 98 -5.81 -21.21 -8.42
CA LEU A 98 -4.56 -20.55 -8.76
C LEU A 98 -4.62 -19.01 -8.59
N PHE A 99 -5.74 -18.39 -8.98
CA PHE A 99 -5.93 -16.95 -8.78
C PHE A 99 -6.05 -16.58 -7.30
N VAL A 100 -6.74 -17.38 -6.49
CA VAL A 100 -6.81 -17.15 -5.03
C VAL A 100 -5.40 -17.20 -4.40
N HIS A 101 -4.59 -18.18 -4.76
CA HIS A 101 -3.19 -18.24 -4.30
C HIS A 101 -2.36 -17.05 -4.75
N MET A 102 -2.51 -16.63 -6.02
CA MET A 102 -1.81 -15.47 -6.55
C MET A 102 -2.19 -14.19 -5.80
N HIS A 103 -3.47 -13.99 -5.52
CA HIS A 103 -3.96 -12.85 -4.74
C HIS A 103 -3.40 -12.86 -3.31
N HIS A 104 -3.38 -14.03 -2.65
CA HIS A 104 -2.81 -14.16 -1.31
C HIS A 104 -1.33 -13.76 -1.29
N LEU A 105 -0.51 -14.27 -2.21
CA LEU A 105 0.91 -13.94 -2.32
C LEU A 105 1.16 -12.44 -2.56
N ILE A 106 0.33 -11.81 -3.41
CA ILE A 106 0.39 -10.36 -3.65
C ILE A 106 0.04 -9.60 -2.38
N ASN A 107 -0.99 -10.03 -1.66
CA ASN A 107 -1.40 -9.43 -0.41
C ASN A 107 -0.28 -9.52 0.63
N GLU A 108 0.35 -10.69 0.81
CA GLU A 108 1.46 -10.89 1.74
C GLU A 108 2.65 -9.95 1.46
N TYR A 109 2.81 -9.52 0.21
CA TYR A 109 3.86 -8.59 -0.20
C TYR A 109 3.52 -7.10 0.07
N ARG A 110 2.26 -6.75 0.34
CA ARG A 110 1.81 -5.35 0.57
C ARG A 110 2.54 -4.64 1.72
N PRO A 111 2.77 -5.26 2.89
CA PRO A 111 3.50 -4.61 3.98
C PRO A 111 4.94 -4.27 3.58
N HIS A 112 5.59 -5.13 2.80
CA HIS A 112 6.91 -4.85 2.25
C HIS A 112 6.85 -3.66 1.27
N GLN A 113 5.89 -3.66 0.34
CA GLN A 113 5.68 -2.55 -0.60
C GLN A 113 5.47 -1.20 0.13
N ALA A 114 4.67 -1.20 1.21
CA ALA A 114 4.41 0.00 2.00
C ALA A 114 5.69 0.56 2.64
N ARG A 115 6.56 -0.31 3.17
CA ARG A 115 7.86 0.09 3.72
C ARG A 115 8.78 0.71 2.67
N GLU A 116 8.88 0.08 1.49
CA GLU A 116 9.70 0.63 0.40
C GLU A 116 9.15 1.98 -0.10
N THR A 117 7.83 2.12 -0.17
CA THR A 117 7.16 3.38 -0.53
C THR A 117 7.47 4.48 0.49
N LEU A 118 7.40 4.16 1.79
CA LEU A 118 7.75 5.10 2.86
C LEU A 118 9.23 5.52 2.77
N ARG A 119 10.12 4.57 2.52
CA ARG A 119 11.55 4.84 2.35
C ARG A 119 11.79 5.84 1.22
N VAL A 120 11.24 5.57 0.03
CA VAL A 120 11.38 6.48 -1.12
C VAL A 120 10.81 7.86 -0.81
N MET A 121 9.67 7.92 -0.11
CA MET A 121 9.07 9.19 0.31
C MET A 121 10.01 9.98 1.25
N MET A 122 10.63 9.31 2.22
CA MET A 122 11.59 9.95 3.14
C MET A 122 12.85 10.41 2.42
N GLU A 123 13.35 9.65 1.44
CA GLU A 123 14.49 10.05 0.61
C GLU A 123 14.17 11.32 -0.20
N VAL A 124 12.96 11.42 -0.77
CA VAL A 124 12.49 12.64 -1.45
C VAL A 124 12.42 13.83 -0.49
N GLN A 125 11.83 13.65 0.69
CA GLN A 125 11.75 14.72 1.69
C GLN A 125 13.13 15.20 2.15
N LYS A 126 14.08 14.27 2.36
CA LYS A 126 15.46 14.61 2.71
C LYS A 126 16.10 15.46 1.62
N ARG A 127 15.99 15.05 0.36
CA ARG A 127 16.53 15.79 -0.79
C ARG A 127 15.96 17.20 -0.86
N GLN A 128 14.64 17.35 -0.77
CA GLN A 128 13.98 18.67 -0.80
C GLN A 128 14.46 19.59 0.33
N ARG A 129 14.67 19.05 1.54
CA ARG A 129 15.21 19.83 2.66
C ARG A 129 16.64 20.31 2.40
N LEU A 130 17.49 19.45 1.84
CA LEU A 130 18.87 19.81 1.50
C LEU A 130 18.92 20.87 0.39
N GLU A 131 18.16 20.69 -0.69
CA GLU A 131 18.05 21.67 -1.78
C GLU A 131 17.53 23.02 -1.28
N THR A 132 16.56 23.01 -0.38
CA THR A 132 16.02 24.22 0.24
C THR A 132 17.07 24.92 1.10
N ALA A 133 17.81 24.18 1.93
CA ALA A 133 18.89 24.74 2.75
C ALA A 133 20.02 25.33 1.89
N GLU A 134 20.43 24.63 0.83
CA GLU A 134 21.43 25.14 -0.12
C GLU A 134 20.96 26.42 -0.81
N ARG A 135 19.69 26.47 -1.22
CA ARG A 135 19.10 27.67 -1.82
C ARG A 135 19.07 28.84 -0.84
N PHE A 136 18.72 28.60 0.43
CA PHE A 136 18.77 29.62 1.47
C PHE A 136 20.19 30.16 1.67
N GLN A 137 21.18 29.28 1.72
CA GLN A 137 22.59 29.66 1.87
C GLN A 137 23.06 30.56 0.72
N LYS A 138 22.75 30.20 -0.54
CA LYS A 138 23.06 31.03 -1.72
C LYS A 138 22.38 32.39 -1.67
N HIS A 139 21.14 32.45 -1.18
CA HIS A 139 20.43 33.73 -1.01
C HIS A 139 21.07 34.59 0.07
N LEU A 140 21.50 34.00 1.19
CA LEU A 140 22.19 34.70 2.27
C LEU A 140 23.51 35.31 1.78
N GLU A 141 24.34 34.52 1.09
CA GLU A 141 25.62 34.97 0.51
C GLU A 141 25.41 36.18 -0.40
N ARG A 142 24.43 36.12 -1.30
CA ARG A 142 24.10 37.24 -2.19
C ARG A 142 23.68 38.50 -1.41
N VAL A 143 22.88 38.35 -0.35
CA VAL A 143 22.47 39.50 0.49
C VAL A 143 23.68 40.10 1.21
N VAL A 144 24.58 39.28 1.74
CA VAL A 144 25.82 39.74 2.37
C VAL A 144 26.68 40.51 1.37
N GLU A 145 26.88 39.97 0.17
CA GLU A 145 27.62 40.65 -0.92
C GLU A 145 26.98 42.00 -1.28
N MET A 146 25.66 42.06 -1.40
CA MET A 146 24.93 43.32 -1.67
C MET A 146 25.14 44.35 -0.56
N ILE A 147 25.04 43.94 0.71
CA ILE A 147 25.25 44.84 1.85
C ILE A 147 26.70 45.35 1.88
N GLN A 148 27.68 44.48 1.66
CA GLN A 148 29.09 44.85 1.59
C GLN A 148 29.36 45.83 0.44
N GLY A 149 28.77 45.59 -0.73
CA GLY A 149 28.84 46.51 -1.87
C GLY A 149 28.24 47.88 -1.57
N CYS A 150 27.08 47.93 -0.91
CA CYS A 150 26.47 49.18 -0.48
C CYS A 150 27.34 49.93 0.53
N LEU A 151 27.86 49.24 1.56
CA LEU A 151 28.76 49.83 2.57
C LEU A 151 30.02 50.43 1.93
N ALA A 152 30.65 49.72 0.99
CA ALA A 152 31.83 50.22 0.27
C ALA A 152 31.54 51.42 -0.64
N SER A 153 30.28 51.60 -1.05
CA SER A 153 29.85 52.73 -1.89
C SER A 153 29.43 53.98 -1.10
N LEU A 154 29.36 53.90 0.23
CA LEU A 154 29.05 55.08 1.04
C LEU A 154 30.26 56.03 1.02
N PRO A 155 30.05 57.33 0.70
CA PRO A 155 31.12 58.30 0.80
C PRO A 155 31.59 58.41 2.26
N ASP A 156 32.89 58.60 2.48
CA ASP A 156 33.47 58.93 3.79
C ASP A 156 32.91 60.28 4.24
N ILE A 157 31.75 60.26 4.90
CA ILE A 157 31.20 61.44 5.56
C ILE A 157 31.57 61.33 7.03
N LEU A 158 32.79 61.76 7.36
CA LEU A 158 33.02 62.58 8.54
C LEU A 158 34.23 63.50 8.30
N PRO A 159 34.20 64.75 8.82
CA PRO A 159 35.26 65.73 8.68
C PRO A 159 36.62 65.29 9.25
#